data_AF-A0A645F2T5-F1
#
_entry.id   AF-A0A645F2T5-F1
#
_cell.length_a   1.000
_cell.length_b   1.000
_cell.length_c   1.000
_cell.angle_alpha   90.00
_cell.angle_beta   90.00
_cell.angle_gamma   90.00
#
_symmetry.space_group_name_H-M   'P 1'
#
loop_
_entity.id
_entity.type
_entity.pdbx_description
1 polymer ?
#
loop_
_entity_poly.entity_id
_entity_poly.type
_entity_poly.pdbx_seq_one_letter_code
_entity_poly.pdbx_strand_id
1 'polypeptide(L)' 'MCIIAAPAGIGVLQNHHPDVDIYIAAKDSHLNDHAYIVPGLGDAGDRLYGTK' A
#
# COMPACT_ATOMS: atom_id res chain seq x y z
N MET A 1 -2.97 -3.75 -9.48
CA MET A 1 -3.75 -4.45 -8.43
C MET A 1 -2.84 -4.70 -7.23
N CYS A 2 -3.29 -4.41 -6.01
CA CYS A 2 -2.56 -4.76 -4.78
C CYS A 2 -3.54 -5.19 -3.66
N ILE A 3 -3.01 -5.73 -2.56
CA ILE A 3 -3.84 -6.20 -1.44
C ILE A 3 -4.26 -5.03 -0.55
N ILE A 4 -3.28 -4.25 -0.06
CA ILE A 4 -3.52 -3.11 0.82
C ILE A 4 -2.85 -1.87 0.24
N ALA A 5 -3.55 -0.72 0.26
CA ALA A 5 -2.99 0.56 -0.16
C ALA A 5 -3.26 1.66 0.89
N ALA A 6 -2.29 2.57 1.04
CA ALA A 6 -2.44 3.79 1.84
C ALA A 6 -2.94 4.96 0.99
N PRO A 7 -3.69 5.94 1.57
CA PRO A 7 -4.25 7.06 0.83
C PRO A 7 -3.19 7.94 0.16
N ALA A 8 -2.03 8.10 0.80
CA ALA A 8 -0.90 8.83 0.23
C ALA A 8 -0.42 8.22 -1.10
N GLY A 9 -0.28 6.88 -1.16
CA GLY A 9 0.14 6.18 -2.37
C GLY A 9 -0.91 6.24 -3.49
N ILE A 10 -2.20 6.10 -3.12
CA ILE A 10 -3.31 6.24 -4.07
C ILE A 10 -3.30 7.64 -4.69
N GLY A 11 -3.19 8.69 -3.87
CA GLY A 11 -3.18 10.07 -4.36
C GLY A 11 -1.99 10.37 -5.26
N VAL A 12 -0.79 9.88 -4.93
CA VAL A 12 0.38 10.01 -5.81
C VAL A 12 0.13 9.35 -7.16
N LEU A 13 -0.40 8.13 -7.17
CA LEU A 13 -0.63 7.39 -8.42
C LEU A 13 -1.70 8.08 -9.28
N GLN A 14 -2.82 8.50 -8.69
CA GLN A 14 -3.89 9.21 -9.40
C GLN A 14 -3.44 10.57 -9.96
N ASN A 15 -2.55 11.28 -9.26
CA ASN A 15 -2.03 12.56 -9.74
C ASN A 15 -1.10 12.39 -10.96
N HIS A 16 -0.28 11.34 -10.98
CA HIS A 16 0.66 11.10 -12.08
C HIS A 16 0.03 10.32 -13.25
N HIS A 17 -0.94 9.45 -12.94
CA HIS A 17 -1.61 8.56 -13.89
C HIS A 17 -3.12 8.55 -13.64
N PRO A 18 -3.83 9.65 -13.95
CA PRO A 18 -5.28 9.75 -13.74
C PRO A 18 -6.09 8.80 -14.63
N ASP A 19 -5.47 8.23 -15.66
CA ASP A 19 -6.03 7.27 -16.61
C ASP A 19 -5.98 5.81 -16.13
N VAL A 20 -5.31 5.54 -15.00
CA VAL A 20 -5.11 4.18 -14.49
C VAL A 20 -6.11 3.84 -13.39
N ASP A 21 -6.88 2.77 -13.61
CA ASP A 21 -7.75 2.21 -12.57
C ASP A 21 -6.95 1.51 -11.46
N ILE A 22 -7.32 1.81 -10.21
CA ILE A 22 -6.65 1.27 -9.02
C ILE A 22 -7.55 0.25 -8.33
N TYR A 23 -7.21 -1.03 -8.49
CA TYR A 23 -7.89 -2.15 -7.82
C TYR A 23 -7.13 -2.58 -6.56
N ILE A 24 -7.79 -2.48 -5.41
CA ILE A 24 -7.25 -2.82 -4.08
C ILE A 24 -8.25 -3.67 -3.29
N ALA A 25 -7.76 -4.58 -2.44
CA ALA A 25 -8.63 -5.36 -1.56
C ALA A 25 -9.01 -4.56 -0.30
N ALA A 26 -8.11 -3.73 0.23
CA ALA A 26 -8.35 -2.86 1.37
C ALA A 26 -7.64 -1.50 1.22
N LYS A 27 -8.32 -0.45 1.68
CA LYS A 27 -7.73 0.89 1.85
C LYS A 27 -7.52 1.16 3.33
N ASP A 28 -6.26 1.32 3.72
CA ASP A 28 -5.86 1.53 5.11
C ASP A 28 -5.69 3.01 5.44
N SER A 29 -5.30 3.34 6.68
CA SER A 29 -5.43 4.69 7.22
C SER A 29 -4.33 5.65 6.76
N HIS A 30 -3.06 5.28 6.93
CA HIS A 30 -1.91 6.14 6.64
C HIS A 30 -0.63 5.31 6.48
N LEU A 31 0.45 6.00 6.13
CA LEU A 31 1.81 5.50 6.28
C LEU A 31 2.38 6.03 7.59
N ASN A 32 3.09 5.19 8.37
CA ASN A 32 3.86 5.65 9.53
C ASN A 32 5.21 6.25 9.11
N ASP A 33 6.01 6.68 10.09
CA ASP A 33 7.33 7.31 9.88
C ASP A 33 8.36 6.40 9.18
N HIS A 34 8.13 5.08 9.18
CA HIS A 34 8.94 4.08 8.49
C HIS A 34 8.34 3.68 7.13
N ALA A 35 7.35 4.41 6.63
CA ALA A 35 6.63 4.15 5.38
C ALA A 35 5.88 2.81 5.33
N TYR A 36 5.55 2.20 6.48
CA TYR A 36 4.63 1.07 6.54
C TYR A 36 3.18 1.55 6.53
N ILE A 37 2.33 0.79 5.84
CA ILE A 37 0.87 0.98 5.86
C ILE A 37 0.32 0.62 7.24
N VAL A 38 -0.58 1.44 7.78
CA VAL A 38 -1.20 1.25 9.10
C VAL A 38 -2.72 1.10 8.97
N PRO A 39 -3.35 0.04 9.54
CA PRO A 39 -2.73 -1.06 10.30
C PRO A 39 -1.84 -1.99 9.46
N GLY A 40 -2.11 -2.12 8.17
CA GLY A 40 -1.31 -2.85 7.20
C GLY A 40 -1.08 -4.32 7.56
N LEU A 41 0.01 -4.86 7.03
CA LEU A 41 0.42 -6.26 7.26
C LEU A 41 1.90 -6.41 7.65
N GLY A 42 2.62 -5.32 7.90
CA GLY A 42 4.07 -5.33 8.10
C GLY A 42 4.82 -5.53 6.77
N ASP A 43 5.98 -6.19 6.83
CA ASP A 43 6.75 -6.54 5.64
C ASP A 43 6.09 -7.72 4.90
N ALA A 44 5.64 -7.48 3.66
CA ALA A 44 4.98 -8.49 2.85
C ALA A 44 5.94 -9.60 2.41
N GLY A 45 7.19 -9.27 2.11
CA GLY A 45 8.20 -10.18 1.62
C GLY A 45 8.66 -11.15 2.71
N ASP A 46 9.00 -10.62 3.88
CA ASP A 46 9.42 -11.45 5.02
C ASP A 46 8.31 -12.41 5.46
N ARG A 47 7.05 -11.95 5.44
CA ARG A 47 5.91 -12.81 5.76
C ARG A 47 5.64 -13.88 4.72
N LEU A 48 5.92 -13.60 3.44
CA LEU A 48 5.68 -14.54 2.35
C LEU A 48 6.77 -15.61 2.26
N TYR A 49 8.02 -15.23 2.48
CA TYR A 49 9.19 -16.09 2.27
C TYR A 49 9.87 -16.56 3.56
N GLY A 50 9.45 -16.06 4.73
CA GLY A 50 10.02 -16.44 6.02
C GLY A 50 11.44 -15.93 6.23
N THR A 51 11.78 -14.76 5.66
CA THR A 51 13.12 -14.16 5.69
C THR A 51 13.31 -13.15 6.81
N LYS A 52 14.57 -12.77 7.06
CA LYS A 52 15.00 -11.58 7.80
C LYS A 52 16.46 -11.21 7.47
#